data_AF-A0A1C6R5X3-F1
#
_entry.id   AF-A0A1C6R5X3-F1
#
_cell.length_a   1.000
_cell.length_b   1.000
_cell.length_c   1.000
_cell.angle_alpha   90.00
_cell.angle_beta   90.00
_cell.angle_gamma   90.00
#
_symmetry.space_group_name_H-M   'P 1'
#
loop_
_entity.id
_entity.type
_entity.pdbx_description
1 polymer ?
#
loop_
_entity_poly.entity_id
_entity_poly.type
_entity_poly.pdbx_seq_one_letter_code
_entity_poly.pdbx_strand_id
1 'polypeptide(L)'
;MSQNVVRVTVIMPDGQELRACLYERRRAAVGWQYRVGITGWTVGSNGRTEPTEQRVWLEARYVRPLEGGDYSRIPTLVAPAADGRQAWTVQDLPHRPGHPGARLIHVIGCQPHATPLTLGQALDLLRQPRTVPCRECHAATSLPATADPLPPQQNCAPLKEGECHPEGRQGQW
;
A
#
# COMPACT_ATOMS: atom_id res chain seq x y z
N MET A 1 -28.01 -5.34 -11.84
CA MET A 1 -27.21 -4.50 -12.75
C MET A 1 -25.77 -4.98 -12.70
N SER A 2 -25.33 -5.72 -13.71
CA SER A 2 -23.96 -6.25 -13.76
C SER A 2 -23.01 -5.07 -13.92
N GLN A 3 -22.29 -4.71 -12.86
CA GLN A 3 -21.12 -3.83 -13.00
C GLN A 3 -20.21 -4.53 -13.99
N ASN A 4 -19.89 -3.89 -15.11
CA ASN A 4 -19.04 -4.47 -16.13
C ASN A 4 -17.62 -4.51 -15.56
N VAL A 5 -17.28 -5.62 -14.91
CA VAL A 5 -16.00 -5.80 -14.23
C VAL A 5 -14.95 -6.07 -15.29
N VAL A 6 -14.20 -5.04 -15.64
CA VAL A 6 -13.07 -5.18 -16.56
C VAL A 6 -11.97 -5.96 -15.86
N ARG A 7 -11.37 -6.91 -16.57
CA ARG A 7 -10.36 -7.81 -16.00
C ARG A 7 -8.96 -7.41 -16.45
N VAL A 8 -7.98 -7.64 -15.58
CA VAL A 8 -6.55 -7.44 -15.82
C VAL A 8 -5.78 -8.66 -15.35
N THR A 9 -4.55 -8.81 -15.81
CA THR A 9 -3.56 -9.69 -15.18
C THR A 9 -2.75 -8.88 -14.17
N VAL A 10 -2.65 -9.39 -12.95
CA VAL A 10 -1.75 -8.89 -11.91
C VAL A 10 -0.53 -9.78 -11.84
N ILE A 11 0.66 -9.19 -11.84
CA ILE A 11 1.94 -9.89 -11.67
C ILE A 11 2.35 -9.77 -10.21
N MET A 12 2.43 -10.90 -9.53
CA MET A 12 2.88 -11.00 -8.14
C MET A 12 4.42 -10.83 -8.06
N PRO A 13 4.99 -10.52 -6.88
CA PRO A 13 6.43 -10.31 -6.73
C PRO A 13 7.31 -11.51 -7.14
N ASP A 14 6.76 -12.72 -7.03
CA ASP A 14 7.40 -13.97 -7.45
C ASP A 14 7.23 -14.28 -8.96
N GLY A 15 6.57 -13.38 -9.69
CA GLY A 15 6.26 -13.54 -11.12
C GLY A 15 4.96 -14.28 -11.41
N GLN A 16 4.23 -14.75 -10.40
CA GLN A 16 2.95 -15.42 -10.62
C GLN A 16 1.92 -14.46 -11.22
N GLU A 17 1.15 -14.93 -12.20
CA GLU A 17 0.09 -14.15 -12.83
C GLU A 17 -1.28 -14.49 -12.24
N LEU A 18 -2.03 -13.48 -11.80
CA LEU A 18 -3.39 -13.61 -11.28
C LEU A 18 -4.39 -12.82 -12.12
N ARG A 19 -5.60 -13.36 -12.28
CA ARG A 19 -6.72 -12.62 -12.89
C ARG A 19 -7.42 -11.79 -11.82
N ALA A 20 -7.48 -10.48 -12.04
CA ALA A 20 -8.06 -9.53 -11.10
C ALA A 20 -9.09 -8.63 -11.77
N CYS A 21 -9.98 -8.06 -10.96
CA CYS A 21 -10.90 -7.00 -11.36
C CYS A 21 -10.14 -5.67 -11.39
N LEU A 22 -10.34 -4.84 -12.41
CA LEU A 22 -9.87 -3.45 -12.43
C LEU A 22 -11.03 -2.51 -12.13
N TYR A 23 -10.85 -1.67 -11.12
CA TYR A 23 -11.87 -0.72 -10.67
C TYR A 23 -11.57 0.71 -11.07
N GLU A 24 -10.36 1.18 -10.83
CA GLU A 24 -9.99 2.59 -10.95
C GLU A 24 -8.54 2.74 -11.43
N ARG A 25 -8.20 3.88 -12.03
CA ARG A 25 -6.81 4.26 -12.32
C ARG A 25 -6.53 5.67 -11.80
N ARG A 26 -5.30 5.94 -11.39
CA ARG A 26 -4.85 7.28 -10.97
C ARG A 26 -3.42 7.53 -11.43
N ARG A 27 -3.06 8.81 -11.61
CA ARG A 27 -1.71 9.22 -12.00
C ARG A 27 -0.89 9.70 -10.80
N ALA A 28 -0.12 8.83 -10.16
CA ALA A 28 0.78 9.19 -9.06
C ALA A 28 2.05 9.91 -9.57
N ALA A 29 2.86 10.45 -8.66
CA ALA A 29 4.13 11.12 -8.99
C ALA A 29 5.07 10.26 -9.86
N VAL A 30 5.15 8.96 -9.53
CA VAL A 30 6.04 7.99 -10.20
C VAL A 30 5.39 7.30 -11.40
N GLY A 31 4.15 7.65 -11.74
CA GLY A 31 3.43 7.07 -12.88
C GLY A 31 2.02 6.58 -12.54
N TRP A 32 1.49 5.72 -13.42
CA TRP A 32 0.14 5.18 -13.26
C TRP A 32 0.04 4.15 -12.14
N GLN A 33 -1.06 4.22 -11.40
CA GLN A 33 -1.48 3.20 -10.46
C GLN A 33 -2.90 2.74 -10.78
N TYR A 34 -3.18 1.47 -10.49
CA TYR A 34 -4.45 0.81 -10.77
C TYR A 34 -5.01 0.18 -9.51
N ARG A 35 -6.29 0.41 -9.24
CA ARG A 35 -7.01 -0.23 -8.13
C ARG A 35 -7.58 -1.55 -8.62
N VAL A 36 -7.02 -2.64 -8.14
CA VAL A 36 -7.41 -3.99 -8.52
C VAL A 36 -8.04 -4.74 -7.36
N GLY A 37 -9.02 -5.60 -7.64
CA GLY A 37 -9.56 -6.57 -6.70
C GLY A 37 -9.02 -7.96 -7.00
N ILE A 38 -8.29 -8.53 -6.04
CA ILE A 38 -7.77 -9.89 -6.09
C ILE A 38 -8.66 -10.75 -5.23
N THR A 39 -9.25 -11.79 -5.82
CA THR A 39 -10.08 -12.75 -5.11
C THR A 39 -9.21 -13.85 -4.53
N GLY A 40 -9.29 -14.04 -3.22
CA GLY A 40 -8.66 -15.15 -2.50
C GLY A 40 -9.68 -15.89 -1.64
N TRP A 41 -9.21 -16.91 -0.94
CA TRP A 41 -9.98 -17.63 0.06
C TRP A 41 -9.58 -17.16 1.45
N THR A 42 -10.57 -16.99 2.33
CA THR A 42 -10.34 -16.74 3.76
C THR A 42 -11.19 -17.68 4.60
N VAL A 43 -10.84 -17.83 5.88
CA VAL A 43 -11.66 -18.58 6.83
C VAL A 43 -12.67 -17.61 7.44
N GLY A 44 -13.95 -17.84 7.16
CA GLY A 44 -15.05 -17.06 7.70
C GLY A 44 -15.28 -17.32 9.19
N SER A 45 -16.12 -16.48 9.81
CA SER A 45 -16.45 -16.57 11.24
C SER A 45 -17.09 -17.90 11.67
N ASN A 46 -17.67 -18.63 10.71
CA ASN A 46 -18.24 -19.97 10.90
C ASN A 46 -17.21 -21.11 10.70
N GLY A 47 -15.93 -20.78 10.54
CA GLY A 47 -14.85 -21.73 10.27
C GLY A 47 -14.85 -22.31 8.85
N ARG A 48 -15.73 -21.85 7.96
CA ARG A 48 -15.79 -22.30 6.56
C ARG A 48 -14.97 -21.38 5.66
N THR A 49 -14.40 -21.96 4.62
CA THR A 49 -13.69 -21.22 3.59
C THR A 49 -14.69 -20.41 2.75
N GLU A 50 -14.45 -19.11 2.63
CA GLU A 50 -15.28 -18.19 1.84
C GLU A 50 -14.41 -17.32 0.91
N PRO A 51 -14.92 -16.97 -0.29
CA PRO A 51 -14.19 -16.10 -1.19
C PRO A 51 -14.22 -14.67 -0.65
N THR A 52 -13.07 -14.01 -0.65
CA THR A 52 -12.94 -12.61 -0.27
C THR A 52 -12.18 -11.84 -1.34
N GLU A 53 -12.58 -10.59 -1.59
CA GLU A 53 -11.88 -9.69 -2.51
C GLU A 53 -11.05 -8.69 -1.73
N GLN A 54 -9.73 -8.74 -1.91
CA GLN A 54 -8.83 -7.73 -1.41
C GLN A 54 -8.58 -6.68 -2.49
N ARG A 55 -8.87 -5.40 -2.18
CA ARG A 55 -8.65 -4.28 -3.09
C ARG A 55 -7.35 -3.55 -2.77
N VAL A 56 -6.47 -3.45 -3.76
CA VAL A 56 -5.14 -2.84 -3.61
C VAL A 56 -4.83 -1.90 -4.77
N TRP A 57 -4.03 -0.87 -4.51
CA TRP A 57 -3.44 -0.03 -5.55
C TRP A 57 -2.09 -0.62 -5.95
N LEU A 58 -1.91 -0.90 -7.24
CA LEU A 58 -0.66 -1.41 -7.80
C LEU A 58 -0.06 -0.43 -8.80
N GLU A 59 1.27 -0.38 -8.85
CA GLU A 59 2.00 0.29 -9.93
C GLU A 59 1.75 -0.38 -11.28
N ALA A 60 1.80 0.40 -12.36
CA ALA A 60 1.59 -0.09 -13.72
C ALA A 60 2.45 -1.30 -14.11
N ARG A 61 3.67 -1.44 -13.56
CA ARG A 61 4.55 -2.58 -13.85
C ARG A 61 4.00 -3.93 -13.41
N TYR A 62 3.09 -3.96 -12.44
CA TYR A 62 2.46 -5.18 -11.93
C TYR A 62 1.09 -5.45 -12.54
N VAL A 63 0.62 -4.63 -13.49
CA VAL A 63 -0.72 -4.76 -14.06
C VAL A 63 -0.63 -4.77 -15.58
N ARG A 64 -1.10 -5.86 -16.18
CA ARG A 64 -1.19 -6.02 -17.63
C ARG A 64 -2.65 -6.02 -18.07
N PRO A 65 -3.01 -5.24 -19.11
CA PRO A 65 -4.33 -5.37 -19.72
C PRO A 65 -4.48 -6.77 -20.31
N LEU A 66 -5.72 -7.23 -20.36
CA LEU A 66 -6.08 -8.41 -21.11
C LEU A 66 -6.39 -8.02 -22.55
N GLU A 67 -6.00 -8.88 -23.47
CA GLU A 67 -6.32 -8.72 -24.87
C GLU A 67 -7.85 -8.67 -25.09
N GLY A 68 -8.30 -7.70 -25.89
CA GLY A 68 -9.72 -7.50 -26.18
C GLY A 68 -10.54 -6.83 -25.06
N GLY A 69 -9.94 -6.42 -23.94
CA GLY A 69 -10.65 -5.71 -22.87
C GLY A 69 -11.03 -4.27 -23.24
N ASP A 70 -12.27 -3.86 -22.97
CA ASP A 70 -12.68 -2.45 -23.04
C ASP A 70 -12.39 -1.74 -21.71
N TYR A 71 -11.40 -0.84 -21.73
CA TYR A 71 -10.96 -0.06 -20.58
C TYR A 71 -11.46 1.39 -20.60
N SER A 72 -12.26 1.78 -21.60
CA SER A 72 -12.71 3.17 -21.80
C SER A 72 -13.54 3.70 -20.62
N ARG A 73 -14.24 2.80 -19.92
CA ARG A 73 -15.14 3.12 -18.81
C ARG A 73 -14.47 3.13 -17.44
N ILE A 74 -13.17 2.85 -17.35
CA ILE A 74 -12.45 2.82 -16.07
C ILE A 74 -12.26 4.25 -15.55
N PRO A 75 -12.84 4.60 -14.39
CA PRO A 75 -12.68 5.93 -13.80
C PRO A 75 -11.21 6.30 -13.61
N THR A 76 -10.88 7.51 -14.05
CA THR A 76 -9.56 8.10 -13.84
C THR A 76 -9.66 9.09 -12.68
N LEU A 77 -9.10 8.71 -11.53
CA LEU A 77 -9.03 9.59 -10.37
C LEU A 77 -7.85 10.54 -10.52
N VAL A 78 -8.06 11.79 -10.14
CA VAL A 78 -6.98 12.74 -9.90
C VAL A 78 -6.18 12.19 -8.73
N ALA A 79 -4.89 11.90 -8.92
CA ALA A 79 -4.08 11.48 -7.79
C ALA A 79 -3.98 12.64 -6.79
N PRO A 80 -3.94 12.35 -5.48
CA PRO A 80 -3.47 13.35 -4.54
C PRO A 80 -2.08 13.79 -5.01
N ALA A 81 -1.91 15.08 -5.31
CA ALA A 81 -0.64 15.62 -5.74
C ALA A 81 0.45 15.20 -4.74
N ALA A 82 1.58 14.72 -5.26
CA ALA A 82 2.75 14.37 -4.46
C ALA A 82 3.47 15.61 -3.91
N ASP A 83 2.83 16.77 -4.01
CA ASP A 83 3.28 18.07 -3.59
C ASP A 83 2.85 18.24 -2.12
N GLY A 84 3.35 17.37 -1.24
CA GLY A 84 3.09 17.48 0.21
C GLY A 84 1.64 17.31 0.67
N ARG A 85 0.73 16.79 -0.17
CA ARG A 85 -0.65 16.55 0.26
C ARG A 85 -0.72 15.32 1.16
N GLN A 86 -0.98 15.60 2.43
CA GLN A 86 -1.15 14.68 3.54
C GLN A 86 -2.01 13.46 3.16
N ALA A 87 -1.44 12.25 3.19
CA ALA A 87 -2.11 11.01 2.79
C ALA A 87 -3.00 10.41 3.90
N TRP A 88 -2.84 10.91 5.13
CA TRP A 88 -3.60 10.48 6.29
C TRP A 88 -4.36 11.65 6.90
N THR A 89 -5.38 11.33 7.67
CA THR A 89 -6.13 12.29 8.47
C THR A 89 -6.32 11.75 9.88
N VAL A 90 -6.54 12.61 10.86
CA VAL A 90 -6.87 12.23 12.24
C VAL A 90 -8.25 12.73 12.63
N GLN A 91 -8.98 11.87 13.31
CA GLN A 91 -10.23 12.19 13.97
C GLN A 91 -10.04 12.04 15.47
N ASP A 92 -10.29 13.11 16.22
CA ASP A 92 -10.42 13.04 17.67
C ASP A 92 -11.83 12.57 18.03
N LEU A 93 -11.91 11.48 18.78
CA LEU A 93 -13.14 10.99 19.40
C LEU A 93 -13.25 11.60 20.80
N PRO A 94 -14.30 12.39 21.08
CA PRO A 94 -14.43 13.08 22.35
C PRO A 94 -14.58 12.12 23.52
N HIS A 95 -14.12 12.55 24.69
CA HIS A 95 -14.38 11.85 25.94
C HIS A 95 -15.87 11.85 26.25
N ARG A 96 -16.44 10.69 26.58
CA ARG A 96 -17.82 10.53 27.04
C ARG A 96 -17.87 9.60 28.25
N PRO A 97 -18.90 9.67 29.12
CA PRO A 97 -19.01 8.77 30.27
C PRO A 97 -18.83 7.30 29.86
N GLY A 98 -17.88 6.60 30.48
CA GLY A 98 -17.56 5.20 30.15
C GLY A 98 -16.61 4.98 28.96
N HIS A 99 -16.22 6.02 28.23
CA HIS A 99 -15.28 5.91 27.10
C HIS A 99 -14.23 7.03 27.15
N PRO A 100 -12.98 6.71 27.54
CA PRO A 100 -11.90 7.66 27.40
C PRO A 100 -11.72 7.99 25.92
N GLY A 101 -11.72 9.29 25.57
CA GLY A 101 -11.53 9.73 24.19
C GLY A 101 -10.29 9.11 23.53
N ALA A 102 -10.34 8.99 22.21
CA ALA A 102 -9.35 8.29 21.41
C ALA A 102 -9.08 9.05 20.11
N ARG A 103 -7.98 8.73 19.44
CA ARG A 103 -7.66 9.28 18.11
C ARG A 103 -7.65 8.18 17.08
N LEU A 104 -8.34 8.41 15.96
CA LEU A 104 -8.35 7.50 14.83
C LEU A 104 -7.56 8.10 13.68
N ILE A 105 -6.56 7.37 13.19
CA ILE A 105 -5.82 7.73 11.97
C ILE A 105 -6.50 7.03 10.79
N HIS A 106 -6.85 7.82 9.79
CA HIS A 106 -7.57 7.40 8.59
C HIS A 106 -6.71 7.62 7.35
N VAL A 107 -6.94 6.82 6.30
CA VAL A 107 -6.51 7.21 4.95
C VAL A 107 -7.34 8.42 4.51
N ILE A 108 -6.72 9.36 3.77
CA ILE A 108 -7.42 10.53 3.23
C ILE A 108 -8.71 10.12 2.49
N GLY A 109 -9.81 10.82 2.78
CA GLY A 109 -11.13 10.56 2.19
C GLY A 109 -11.99 9.53 2.94
N CYS A 110 -11.47 8.80 3.92
CA CYS A 110 -12.30 7.92 4.76
C CYS A 110 -13.23 8.71 5.69
N GLN A 111 -12.74 9.79 6.30
CA GLN A 111 -13.52 10.66 7.18
C GLN A 111 -13.47 12.10 6.64
N PRO A 112 -14.58 12.65 6.10
CA PRO A 112 -14.59 13.90 5.33
C PRO A 112 -14.30 15.18 6.14
N HIS A 113 -14.13 15.07 7.46
CA HIS A 113 -13.83 16.18 8.38
C HIS A 113 -12.61 15.92 9.27
N ALA A 114 -11.85 14.86 9.01
CA ALA A 114 -10.66 14.56 9.77
C ALA A 114 -9.50 15.47 9.35
N THR A 115 -8.69 15.89 10.33
CA THR A 115 -7.58 16.82 10.14
C THR A 115 -6.45 16.12 9.39
N PRO A 116 -5.97 16.65 8.26
CA PRO A 116 -4.94 15.95 7.49
C PRO A 116 -3.56 15.98 8.16
N LEU A 117 -2.78 14.92 7.94
CA LEU A 117 -1.50 14.60 8.59
C LEU A 117 -0.39 14.27 7.59
N THR A 118 0.83 14.72 7.88
CA THR A 118 2.04 14.20 7.23
C THR A 118 2.38 12.80 7.75
N LEU A 119 3.29 12.09 7.07
CA LEU A 119 3.75 10.78 7.53
C LEU A 119 4.36 10.85 8.94
N GLY A 120 5.26 11.82 9.18
CA GLY A 120 5.88 12.02 10.49
C GLY A 120 4.85 12.25 11.59
N GLN A 121 3.86 13.12 11.34
CA GLN A 121 2.77 13.37 12.28
C GLN A 121 1.91 12.12 12.55
N ALA A 122 1.63 11.30 11.54
CA ALA A 122 0.90 10.05 11.71
C ALA A 122 1.68 9.06 12.59
N LEU A 123 2.98 8.90 12.36
CA LEU A 123 3.85 8.02 13.17
C LEU A 123 4.00 8.53 14.60
N ASP A 124 4.15 9.85 14.79
CA ASP A 124 4.23 10.47 16.12
C ASP A 124 2.94 10.31 16.90
N LEU A 125 1.78 10.46 16.24
CA LEU A 125 0.48 10.26 16.88
C LEU A 125 0.27 8.79 17.28
N LEU A 126 0.73 7.82 16.50
CA LEU A 126 0.66 6.39 16.85
C LEU A 126 1.45 6.02 18.09
N ARG A 127 2.49 6.79 18.44
CA ARG A 127 3.24 6.60 19.69
C ARG A 127 2.47 7.09 20.91
N GLN A 128 1.39 7.86 20.72
CA GLN A 128 0.60 8.39 21.82
C GLN A 128 -0.45 7.38 22.31
N PRO A 129 -0.73 7.35 23.62
CA PRO A 129 -1.77 6.49 24.17
C PRO A 129 -3.13 6.78 23.53
N ARG A 130 -3.90 5.70 23.24
CA ARG A 130 -5.25 5.78 22.67
C ARG A 130 -5.34 6.37 21.27
N THR A 131 -4.24 6.40 20.53
CA THR A 131 -4.26 6.58 19.06
C THR A 131 -4.22 5.21 18.39
N VAL A 132 -5.14 4.95 17.47
CA VAL A 132 -5.16 3.70 16.69
C VAL A 132 -5.44 3.98 15.21
N PRO A 133 -4.92 3.16 14.29
CA PRO A 133 -5.33 3.23 12.90
C PRO A 133 -6.78 2.77 12.75
N CYS A 134 -7.54 3.45 11.90
CA CYS A 134 -8.90 3.10 11.55
C CYS A 134 -8.93 1.74 10.84
N ARG A 135 -9.79 0.84 11.34
CA ARG A 135 -9.93 -0.52 10.79
C ARG A 135 -10.77 -0.55 9.52
N GLU A 136 -11.72 0.38 9.36
CA GLU A 136 -12.63 0.41 8.20
C GLU A 136 -11.90 0.76 6.90
N CYS A 137 -10.98 1.74 6.94
CA CYS A 137 -10.12 2.05 5.79
C CYS A 137 -8.80 1.28 5.77
N HIS A 138 -8.60 0.34 6.71
CA HIS A 138 -7.35 -0.41 6.86
C HIS A 138 -6.11 0.50 6.91
N ALA A 139 -6.18 1.60 7.66
CA ALA A 139 -5.15 2.64 7.67
C ALA A 139 -3.76 2.10 8.07
N ALA A 140 -3.71 1.03 8.89
CA ALA A 140 -2.48 0.38 9.29
C ALA A 140 -1.63 -0.10 8.10
N THR A 141 -2.27 -0.64 7.05
CA THR A 141 -1.59 -1.18 5.86
C THR A 141 -1.04 -0.08 4.95
N SER A 142 -1.56 1.15 5.09
CA SER A 142 -1.10 2.30 4.33
C SER A 142 0.12 2.98 4.94
N LEU A 143 0.40 2.73 6.22
CA LEU A 143 1.56 3.26 6.91
C LEU A 143 2.77 2.35 6.65
N PRO A 144 3.97 2.90 6.49
CA PRO A 144 5.17 2.07 6.45
C PRO A 144 5.24 1.25 7.73
N ALA A 145 5.56 -0.04 7.62
CA ALA A 145 5.96 -0.81 8.78
C ALA A 145 7.03 0.00 9.51
N THR A 146 6.91 0.14 10.84
CA THR A 146 7.89 0.83 11.66
C THR A 146 9.24 0.15 11.42
N ALA A 147 10.02 0.68 10.48
CA ALA A 147 11.35 0.20 10.23
C ALA A 147 12.15 0.53 11.49
N ASP A 148 12.78 -0.49 12.07
CA ASP A 148 13.93 -0.25 12.92
C ASP A 148 14.86 0.77 12.25
N PRO A 149 15.53 1.64 13.01
CA PRO A 149 16.46 2.60 12.44
C PRO A 149 17.46 1.85 11.57
N LEU A 150 17.43 2.14 10.26
CA LEU A 150 18.44 1.71 9.31
C LEU A 150 19.82 1.99 9.93
N PRO A 151 20.72 1.00 10.02
CA PRO A 151 22.08 1.28 10.43
C PRO A 151 22.65 2.36 9.49
N PRO A 152 23.44 3.30 10.02
CA PRO A 152 23.93 4.42 9.22
C PRO A 152 24.63 3.89 7.98
N GLN A 153 24.22 4.39 6.81
CA GLN A 153 24.88 4.12 5.55
C GLN A 153 26.37 4.45 5.73
N GLN A 154 27.20 3.40 5.81
CA GLN A 154 28.63 3.57 5.67
C GLN A 154 28.86 4.10 4.26
N ASN A 155 29.25 5.36 4.19
CA ASN A 155 29.78 5.97 2.99
C ASN A 155 30.85 5.03 2.41
N CYS A 156 30.52 4.32 1.33
CA CYS A 156 31.52 3.68 0.50
C CYS A 156 32.40 4.80 -0.07
N ALA A 157 33.55 5.02 0.56
CA ALA A 157 34.64 5.73 -0.05
C ALA A 157 35.05 4.99 -1.35
N PRO A 158 35.49 5.72 -2.39
CA PRO A 158 35.90 5.09 -3.64
C PRO A 158 37.12 4.20 -3.40
N LEU A 159 37.02 2.94 -3.85
CA LEU A 159 38.11 1.98 -3.91
C LEU A 159 39.29 2.61 -4.65
N LYS A 160 40.45 2.71 -3.99
CA LYS A 160 41.71 2.91 -4.68
C LYS A 160 42.11 1.60 -5.35
N GLU A 161 42.36 1.67 -6.65
CA GLU A 161 42.99 0.64 -7.46
C GLU A 161 44.40 0.31 -6.95
N GLY A 162 44.77 -0.97 -7.04
CA GLY A 162 46.15 -1.45 -6.94
C GLY A 162 46.32 -2.64 -5.97
N GLU A 163 46.27 -3.87 -6.48
CA GLU A 163 47.49 -4.67 -6.77
C GLU A 163 47.12 -6.15 -7.04
N CYS A 164 47.59 -6.68 -8.18
CA CYS A 164 47.68 -8.10 -8.56
C CYS A 164 48.52 -8.89 -7.53
N HIS A 165 48.40 -10.19 -7.25
CA HIS A 165 48.27 -11.38 -8.12
C HIS A 165 48.06 -12.67 -7.24
N PRO A 166 48.12 -13.94 -7.74
CA PRO A 166 47.02 -14.91 -7.63
C PRO A 166 47.34 -16.18 -6.83
N GLU A 167 46.33 -17.01 -6.52
CA GLU A 167 46.32 -18.50 -6.64
C GLU A 167 45.18 -19.13 -5.81
N GLY A 168 44.65 -20.27 -6.28
CA GLY A 168 44.13 -21.29 -5.36
C GLY A 168 42.69 -21.79 -5.50
N ARG A 169 42.38 -22.45 -6.63
CA ARG A 169 41.80 -23.82 -6.72
C ARG A 169 40.57 -24.28 -5.87
N GLN A 170 39.62 -24.87 -6.62
CA GLN A 170 38.68 -26.00 -6.32
C GLN A 170 37.43 -25.67 -5.49
N GLY A 171 36.20 -25.79 -6.03
CA GLY A 171 35.39 -27.02 -6.21
C GLY A 171 34.15 -26.87 -5.29
N GLN A 172 32.92 -27.33 -5.53
CA GLN A 172 32.32 -28.39 -6.36
C GLN A 172 30.84 -28.03 -6.65
N TRP A 173 30.24 -28.82 -7.55
CA TRP A 173 28.87 -28.78 -8.06
C TRP A 173 27.77 -28.90 -7.02
#